data_AF-A0A2N9Y7Q1-F1
#
_entry.id   AF-A0A2N9Y7Q1-F1
#
_cell.length_a   1.000
_cell.length_b   1.000
_cell.length_c   1.000
_cell.angle_alpha   90.00
_cell.angle_beta   90.00
_cell.angle_gamma   90.00
#
_symmetry.space_group_name_H-M   'P 1'
#
loop_
_entity.id
_entity.type
_entity.pdbx_description
1 polymer ?
#
loop_
_entity_poly.entity_id
_entity_poly.type
_entity_poly.pdbx_seq_one_letter_code
_entity_poly.pdbx_strand_id
1 'polypeptide(L)'
;MKISYYLGLLLLTCTSFCYGDTYIIDEKYTGAPFVKNGDVSGCGFSYDYWQDLTNEERKLVAEGCSLNTTKFNFNKLYDLIDKNTVIYRDGDFELIMDRKHQESDKKDKIIYDYNNPIEDIVYEINLSLVYKKQIKSSITLASYSYNSDRAFYLKSQYYYIDASGDIYIISLKDYSTHIEDINRIHYKIDKENLNFVKL
;
A
#
# COMPACT_ATOMS: atom_id res chain seq x y z
N MET A 1 -15.54 39.97 -39.94
CA MET A 1 -16.11 38.84 -39.17
C MET A 1 -15.43 37.51 -39.55
N LYS A 2 -14.23 37.23 -39.04
CA LYS A 2 -13.59 35.89 -39.16
C LYS A 2 -12.75 35.47 -37.93
N ILE A 3 -12.53 36.38 -36.98
CA ILE A 3 -11.70 36.15 -35.78
C ILE A 3 -12.50 35.50 -34.64
N SER A 4 -13.83 35.66 -34.63
CA SER A 4 -14.72 35.13 -33.58
C SER A 4 -14.81 33.61 -33.52
N TYR A 5 -14.64 32.91 -34.66
CA TYR A 5 -14.80 31.45 -34.71
C TYR A 5 -13.58 30.69 -34.19
N TYR A 6 -12.38 31.28 -34.21
CA TYR A 6 -11.17 30.64 -33.70
C TYR A 6 -11.07 30.64 -32.17
N LEU A 7 -11.61 31.67 -31.51
CA LEU A 7 -11.68 31.74 -30.03
C LEU A 7 -12.63 30.70 -29.44
N GLY A 8 -13.77 30.43 -30.09
CA GLY A 8 -14.72 29.40 -29.67
C GLY A 8 -14.14 27.98 -29.80
N LEU A 9 -13.34 27.72 -30.84
CA LEU A 9 -12.69 26.42 -31.05
C LEU A 9 -11.56 26.17 -30.04
N LEU A 10 -10.82 27.23 -29.65
CA LEU A 10 -9.73 27.14 -28.65
C LEU A 10 -10.26 26.88 -27.23
N LEU A 11 -11.43 27.43 -26.90
CA LEU A 11 -12.11 27.17 -25.62
C LEU A 11 -12.61 25.72 -25.52
N LEU A 12 -13.01 25.11 -26.64
CA LEU A 12 -13.47 23.70 -26.69
C LEU A 12 -12.35 22.67 -26.55
N THR A 13 -11.09 23.03 -26.87
CA THR A 13 -9.94 22.13 -26.68
C THR A 13 -9.30 22.25 -25.29
N CYS A 14 -9.60 23.30 -24.52
CA CYS A 14 -9.11 23.45 -23.14
C CYS A 14 -10.02 22.78 -22.11
N THR A 15 -11.30 22.52 -22.41
CA THR A 15 -12.22 21.89 -21.46
C THR A 15 -12.06 20.36 -21.36
N SER A 16 -11.42 19.72 -22.33
CA SER A 16 -11.12 18.28 -22.32
C SER A 16 -9.90 17.90 -21.49
N PHE A 17 -9.18 18.86 -20.90
CA PHE A 17 -7.97 18.62 -20.10
C PHE A 17 -8.11 18.89 -18.59
N CYS A 18 -9.33 19.14 -18.07
CA CYS A 18 -9.50 19.58 -16.67
C CYS A 18 -10.56 18.85 -15.84
N TYR A 19 -10.90 17.60 -16.19
CA TYR A 19 -11.75 16.75 -15.33
C TYR A 19 -11.17 15.34 -15.21
N GLY A 20 -9.89 15.25 -14.82
CA GLY A 20 -9.48 14.08 -14.05
C GLY A 20 -9.91 14.35 -12.62
N ASP A 21 -10.78 13.52 -12.06
CA ASP A 21 -11.08 13.54 -10.62
C ASP A 21 -9.75 13.40 -9.88
N THR A 22 -9.25 14.51 -9.36
CA THR A 22 -8.02 14.52 -8.57
C THR A 22 -8.39 14.22 -7.12
N TYR A 23 -7.82 13.15 -6.59
CA TYR A 23 -8.00 12.80 -5.20
C TYR A 23 -7.01 13.62 -4.37
N ILE A 24 -7.51 14.66 -3.70
CA ILE A 24 -6.71 15.47 -2.79
C ILE A 24 -6.64 14.73 -1.44
N ILE A 25 -5.64 13.87 -1.28
CA ILE A 25 -5.34 13.11 -0.06
C ILE A 25 -4.09 13.72 0.57
N ASP A 26 -4.12 13.94 1.88
CA ASP A 26 -2.95 14.41 2.65
C ASP A 26 -1.80 13.40 2.50
N GLU A 27 -0.59 13.90 2.22
CA GLU A 27 0.63 13.11 1.95
C GLU A 27 0.91 12.06 3.04
N LYS A 28 0.53 12.33 4.29
CA LYS A 28 0.71 11.37 5.38
C LYS A 28 -0.10 10.07 5.22
N TYR A 29 -1.12 10.07 4.35
CA TYR A 29 -1.97 8.92 4.04
C TYR A 29 -1.73 8.34 2.64
N THR A 30 -0.85 8.94 1.82
CA THR A 30 -0.65 8.46 0.45
C THR A 30 0.23 7.23 0.38
N GLY A 31 0.91 6.85 1.47
CA GLY A 31 1.82 5.71 1.49
C GLY A 31 3.15 6.00 0.80
N ALA A 32 3.73 5.00 0.13
CA ALA A 32 5.12 5.02 -0.30
C ALA A 32 5.27 5.04 -1.82
N PRO A 33 5.70 6.16 -2.44
CA PRO A 33 5.73 6.30 -3.91
C PRO A 33 6.50 5.21 -4.66
N PHE A 34 7.52 4.59 -4.05
CA PHE A 34 8.26 3.49 -4.65
C PHE A 34 7.37 2.27 -4.97
N VAL A 35 6.22 2.09 -4.31
CA VAL A 35 5.32 0.94 -4.54
C VAL A 35 4.78 0.91 -5.97
N LYS A 36 4.67 2.08 -6.62
CA LYS A 36 4.16 2.19 -8.00
C LYS A 36 5.09 1.54 -9.03
N ASN A 37 6.39 1.84 -8.96
CA ASN A 37 7.36 1.50 -10.02
C ASN A 37 8.70 0.98 -9.49
N GLY A 38 8.85 0.84 -8.18
CA GLY A 38 10.10 0.49 -7.52
C GLY A 38 10.50 -0.95 -7.80
N ASP A 39 11.78 -1.13 -8.07
CA ASP A 39 12.38 -2.45 -8.14
C ASP A 39 12.78 -2.92 -6.74
N VAL A 40 12.32 -4.11 -6.39
CA VAL A 40 12.58 -4.80 -5.12
C VAL A 40 13.44 -6.06 -5.34
N SER A 41 13.86 -6.34 -6.59
CA SER A 41 14.68 -7.49 -6.94
C SER A 41 16.07 -7.49 -6.28
N GLY A 42 16.59 -6.31 -5.90
CA GLY A 42 17.87 -6.12 -5.23
C GLY A 42 17.82 -6.21 -3.70
N CYS A 43 16.71 -6.63 -3.11
CA CYS A 43 16.51 -6.65 -1.65
C CYS A 43 16.94 -7.96 -0.97
N GLY A 44 17.89 -8.68 -1.57
CA GLY A 44 18.48 -9.89 -1.01
C GLY A 44 19.92 -9.69 -0.56
N PHE A 45 20.31 -10.43 0.48
CA PHE A 45 21.65 -10.51 1.01
C PHE A 45 22.23 -11.88 0.69
N SER A 46 23.47 -11.91 0.21
CA SER A 46 24.22 -13.16 0.11
C SER A 46 24.55 -13.70 1.50
N TYR A 47 24.88 -14.99 1.59
CA TYR A 47 25.33 -15.60 2.86
C TYR A 47 26.53 -14.83 3.47
N ASP A 48 27.41 -14.35 2.60
CA ASP A 48 28.66 -13.64 2.95
C ASP A 48 28.40 -12.22 3.48
N TYR A 49 27.17 -11.70 3.35
CA TYR A 49 26.80 -10.37 3.82
C TYR A 49 27.09 -10.18 5.32
N TRP A 50 26.88 -11.21 6.14
CA TRP A 50 27.11 -11.14 7.59
C TRP A 50 28.54 -11.55 8.00
N GLN A 51 29.22 -12.33 7.17
CA GLN A 51 30.53 -12.94 7.49
C GLN A 51 31.69 -12.09 6.97
N ASP A 52 31.60 -11.64 5.72
CA ASP A 52 32.74 -11.13 4.95
C ASP A 52 32.70 -9.62 4.74
N LEU A 53 31.52 -9.00 4.80
CA LEU A 53 31.36 -7.56 4.64
C LEU A 53 31.56 -6.82 5.97
N THR A 54 32.25 -5.69 5.92
CA THR A 54 32.27 -4.68 6.99
C THR A 54 30.90 -4.02 7.17
N ASN A 55 30.69 -3.33 8.29
CA ASN A 55 29.43 -2.62 8.54
C ASN A 55 29.14 -1.54 7.48
N GLU A 56 30.18 -0.90 6.93
CA GLU A 56 30.05 0.12 5.89
C GLU A 56 29.63 -0.49 4.55
N GLU A 57 30.24 -1.61 4.15
CA GLU A 57 29.86 -2.35 2.95
C GLU A 57 28.44 -2.92 3.04
N ARG A 58 28.05 -3.45 4.21
CA ARG A 58 26.68 -3.90 4.46
C ARG A 58 25.67 -2.77 4.28
N LYS A 59 25.98 -1.58 4.79
CA LYS A 59 25.12 -0.40 4.64
C LYS A 59 24.93 -0.04 3.16
N LEU A 60 25.99 -0.04 2.36
CA LEU A 60 25.92 0.25 0.93
C LEU A 60 25.07 -0.79 0.17
N VAL A 61 25.22 -2.08 0.50
CA VAL A 61 24.39 -3.14 -0.08
C VAL A 61 22.92 -2.98 0.33
N ALA A 62 22.65 -2.67 1.61
CA ALA A 62 21.30 -2.44 2.10
C ALA A 62 20.64 -1.21 1.44
N GLU A 63 21.39 -0.15 1.15
CA GLU A 63 20.91 1.04 0.43
C GLU A 63 20.54 0.74 -1.04
N GLY A 64 21.07 -0.34 -1.62
CA GLY A 64 20.67 -0.83 -2.94
C GLY A 64 19.23 -1.36 -3.02
N CYS A 65 18.62 -1.64 -1.86
CA CYS A 65 17.23 -2.08 -1.78
C CYS A 65 16.28 -0.88 -1.64
N SER A 66 15.38 -0.71 -2.61
CA SER A 66 14.36 0.36 -2.60
C SER A 66 13.43 0.32 -1.37
N LEU A 67 13.24 -0.86 -0.75
CA LEU A 67 12.47 -0.99 0.48
C LEU A 67 13.19 -0.42 1.70
N ASN A 68 14.52 -0.47 1.75
CA ASN A 68 15.28 0.07 2.88
C ASN A 68 15.42 1.59 2.80
N THR A 69 15.31 2.16 1.60
CA THR A 69 15.38 3.60 1.36
C THR A 69 14.01 4.27 1.39
N THR A 70 12.93 3.50 1.57
CA THR A 70 11.59 4.07 1.72
C THR A 70 11.44 4.81 3.06
N LYS A 71 10.71 5.93 3.04
CA LYS A 71 10.31 6.64 4.26
C LYS A 71 9.03 6.06 4.89
N PHE A 72 8.50 4.96 4.35
CA PHE A 72 7.28 4.36 4.84
C PHE A 72 7.47 3.75 6.23
N ASN A 73 6.84 4.36 7.21
CA ASN A 73 6.84 3.88 8.58
C ASN A 73 5.44 3.36 8.92
N PHE A 74 5.28 2.04 8.85
CA PHE A 74 4.00 1.38 9.10
C PHE A 74 3.47 1.71 10.50
N ASN A 75 4.30 1.64 11.55
CA ASN A 75 3.87 1.91 12.92
C ASN A 75 3.34 3.34 13.08
N LYS A 76 4.05 4.32 12.52
CA LYS A 76 3.60 5.72 12.52
C LYS A 76 2.27 5.89 11.79
N LEU A 77 2.10 5.24 10.63
CA LEU A 77 0.84 5.29 9.90
C LEU A 77 -0.29 4.60 10.70
N TYR A 78 0.00 3.45 11.30
CA TYR A 78 -0.93 2.70 12.12
C TYR A 78 -1.39 3.50 13.33
N ASP A 79 -0.50 4.28 13.95
CA ASP A 79 -0.82 5.17 15.06
C ASP A 79 -1.63 6.41 14.64
N LEU A 80 -1.48 6.87 13.39
CA LEU A 80 -2.22 8.01 12.82
C LEU A 80 -3.66 7.66 12.44
N ILE A 81 -3.99 6.37 12.28
CA ILE A 81 -5.29 5.91 11.81
C ILE A 81 -6.13 5.46 13.00
N ASP A 82 -7.30 6.05 13.17
CA ASP A 82 -8.33 5.57 14.10
C ASP A 82 -9.36 4.72 13.35
N LYS A 83 -10.40 4.26 14.05
CA LYS A 83 -11.40 3.34 13.47
C LYS A 83 -12.12 3.89 12.22
N ASN A 84 -12.10 5.20 11.97
CA ASN A 84 -12.81 5.85 10.85
C ASN A 84 -12.09 7.12 10.36
N THR A 85 -10.80 7.04 10.06
CA THR A 85 -10.05 8.20 9.54
C THR A 85 -10.48 8.51 8.11
N VAL A 86 -11.22 9.60 7.91
CA VAL A 86 -11.62 10.06 6.57
C VAL A 86 -10.42 10.71 5.88
N ILE A 87 -9.95 10.15 4.76
CA ILE A 87 -8.79 10.64 4.01
C ILE A 87 -9.16 11.43 2.75
N TYR A 88 -10.40 11.28 2.27
CA TYR A 88 -10.96 11.99 1.13
C TYR A 88 -12.47 12.09 1.29
N ARG A 89 -13.06 13.22 0.85
CA ARG A 89 -14.51 13.43 0.84
C ARG A 89 -14.93 14.26 -0.37
N ASP A 90 -16.00 13.83 -1.01
CA ASP A 90 -16.65 14.50 -2.14
C ASP A 90 -18.16 14.27 -2.02
N GLY A 91 -18.86 15.24 -1.42
CA GLY A 91 -20.28 15.10 -1.07
C GLY A 91 -20.54 13.90 -0.14
N ASP A 92 -21.40 12.98 -0.59
CA ASP A 92 -21.76 11.74 0.12
C ASP A 92 -20.73 10.62 -0.03
N PHE A 93 -19.72 10.80 -0.90
CA PHE A 93 -18.64 9.84 -1.15
C PHE A 93 -17.44 10.14 -0.24
N GLU A 94 -16.94 9.11 0.43
CA GLU A 94 -15.78 9.19 1.32
C GLU A 94 -14.85 8.01 1.09
N LEU A 95 -13.55 8.27 1.25
CA LEU A 95 -12.57 7.21 1.49
C LEU A 95 -12.19 7.25 2.96
N ILE A 96 -12.37 6.11 3.63
CA ILE A 96 -12.10 5.96 5.06
C ILE A 96 -11.03 4.92 5.25
N MET A 97 -9.99 5.25 6.01
CA MET A 97 -9.04 4.29 6.53
C MET A 97 -9.45 3.83 7.93
N ASP A 98 -9.32 2.54 8.17
CA ASP A 98 -9.49 1.93 9.48
C ASP A 98 -8.35 0.98 9.77
N ARG A 99 -8.02 0.84 11.06
CA ARG A 99 -7.01 -0.11 11.52
C ARG A 99 -7.63 -1.30 12.24
N LYS A 100 -7.06 -2.47 12.01
CA LYS A 100 -7.39 -3.70 12.72
C LYS A 100 -6.13 -4.28 13.35
N HIS A 101 -6.29 -4.83 14.55
CA HIS A 101 -5.28 -5.62 15.23
C HIS A 101 -5.91 -6.96 15.56
N GLN A 102 -5.28 -8.04 15.12
CA GLN A 102 -5.67 -9.39 15.49
C GLN A 102 -4.45 -10.12 16.03
N GLU A 103 -4.46 -10.40 17.33
CA GLU A 103 -3.57 -11.39 17.91
C GLU A 103 -4.19 -12.78 17.72
N SER A 104 -3.36 -13.74 17.35
CA SER A 104 -3.72 -15.15 17.37
C SER A 104 -4.03 -15.56 18.82
N ASP A 105 -5.29 -15.89 19.11
CA ASP A 105 -5.71 -16.46 20.41
C ASP A 105 -5.15 -17.88 20.65
N LYS A 106 -4.38 -18.44 19.71
CA LYS A 106 -3.83 -19.80 19.81
C LYS A 106 -2.55 -19.83 20.66
N LYS A 107 -2.63 -19.36 21.90
CA LYS A 107 -1.56 -19.57 22.90
C LYS A 107 -1.33 -21.05 23.24
N ASP A 108 -2.32 -21.92 22.97
CA ASP A 108 -2.33 -23.30 23.52
C ASP A 108 -2.43 -24.44 22.48
N LYS A 109 -2.24 -24.20 21.17
CA LYS A 109 -2.28 -25.29 20.17
C LYS A 109 -1.17 -25.19 19.14
N ILE A 110 0.01 -25.68 19.53
CA ILE A 110 1.04 -26.14 18.61
C ILE A 110 0.48 -27.39 17.90
N ILE A 111 -0.25 -27.19 16.81
CA ILE A 111 -0.58 -28.25 15.87
C ILE A 111 0.11 -27.86 14.57
N TYR A 112 1.15 -28.61 14.22
CA TYR A 112 1.92 -28.44 12.99
C TYR A 112 1.03 -28.77 11.77
N ASP A 113 0.20 -27.83 11.33
CA ASP A 113 -0.50 -27.93 10.05
C ASP A 113 0.38 -27.31 8.96
N TYR A 114 1.00 -28.18 8.17
CA TYR A 114 1.91 -27.75 7.11
C TYR A 114 1.19 -26.91 6.04
N ASN A 115 -0.11 -27.13 5.86
CA ASN A 115 -0.93 -26.51 4.83
C ASN A 115 -1.54 -25.18 5.29
N ASN A 116 -1.61 -24.92 6.60
CA ASN A 116 -2.20 -23.71 7.18
C ASN A 116 -1.29 -23.09 8.24
N PRO A 117 -0.19 -22.43 7.84
CA PRO A 117 0.66 -21.69 8.77
C PRO A 117 -0.16 -20.62 9.54
N ILE A 118 0.06 -20.52 10.85
CA ILE A 118 -0.56 -19.49 11.69
C ILE A 118 0.19 -18.16 11.46
N GLU A 119 -0.56 -17.09 11.20
CA GLU A 119 -0.05 -15.71 11.26
C GLU A 119 -0.37 -15.15 12.65
N ASP A 120 0.65 -14.85 13.46
CA ASP A 120 0.47 -14.70 14.90
C ASP A 120 0.05 -13.31 15.36
N ILE A 121 0.51 -12.27 14.67
CA ILE A 121 0.04 -10.90 14.88
C ILE A 121 -0.19 -10.29 13.52
N VAL A 122 -1.40 -9.81 13.30
CA VAL A 122 -1.79 -9.14 12.06
C VAL A 122 -2.19 -7.71 12.40
N TYR A 123 -1.35 -6.76 12.01
CA TYR A 123 -1.72 -5.36 11.94
C TYR A 123 -2.18 -5.08 10.51
N GLU A 124 -3.37 -4.51 10.35
CA GLU A 124 -3.96 -4.19 9.06
C GLU A 124 -4.43 -2.75 9.04
N ILE A 125 -4.24 -2.09 7.90
CA ILE A 125 -4.88 -0.84 7.54
C ILE A 125 -5.74 -1.14 6.32
N ASN A 126 -7.03 -0.94 6.46
CA ASN A 126 -7.99 -1.08 5.38
C ASN A 126 -8.36 0.28 4.81
N LEU A 127 -8.76 0.29 3.55
CA LEU A 127 -9.39 1.42 2.89
C LEU A 127 -10.79 1.02 2.47
N SER A 128 -11.76 1.80 2.91
CA SER A 128 -13.16 1.60 2.62
C SER A 128 -13.69 2.75 1.77
N LEU A 129 -14.39 2.38 0.70
CA LEU A 129 -15.22 3.29 -0.10
C LEU A 129 -16.58 3.36 0.58
N VAL A 130 -16.95 4.56 1.02
CA VAL A 130 -18.19 4.82 1.74
C VAL A 130 -19.06 5.77 0.91
N TYR A 131 -20.32 5.42 0.75
CA TYR A 131 -21.31 6.29 0.10
C TYR A 131 -22.57 6.37 0.94
N LYS A 132 -23.03 7.59 1.25
CA LYS A 132 -24.19 7.83 2.13
C LYS A 132 -24.07 7.09 3.45
N LYS A 133 -22.88 7.16 4.07
CA LYS A 133 -22.54 6.52 5.35
C LYS A 133 -22.59 4.98 5.35
N GLN A 134 -22.62 4.35 4.18
CA GLN A 134 -22.57 2.90 4.04
C GLN A 134 -21.29 2.49 3.33
N ILE A 135 -20.55 1.54 3.91
CA ILE A 135 -19.40 0.91 3.24
C ILE A 135 -19.93 0.13 2.02
N LYS A 136 -19.33 0.39 0.86
CA LYS A 136 -19.69 -0.26 -0.41
C LYS A 136 -18.63 -1.25 -0.86
N SER A 137 -17.37 -0.94 -0.60
CA SER A 137 -16.24 -1.80 -0.93
C SER A 137 -15.08 -1.50 0.01
N SER A 138 -14.23 -2.48 0.27
CA SER A 138 -13.04 -2.33 1.10
C SER A 138 -11.89 -3.17 0.56
N ILE A 139 -10.67 -2.69 0.72
CA ILE A 139 -9.42 -3.40 0.44
C ILE A 139 -8.46 -3.24 1.61
N THR A 140 -7.56 -4.19 1.83
CA THR A 140 -6.43 -4.01 2.74
C THR A 140 -5.33 -3.26 2.01
N LEU A 141 -4.88 -2.12 2.54
CA LEU A 141 -3.80 -1.32 1.95
C LEU A 141 -2.44 -1.74 2.47
N ALA A 142 -2.29 -1.80 3.79
CA ALA A 142 -1.06 -2.19 4.43
C ALA A 142 -1.32 -3.25 5.48
N SER A 143 -0.37 -4.16 5.62
CA SER A 143 -0.39 -5.13 6.68
C SER A 143 1.00 -5.58 7.07
N TYR A 144 1.11 -6.03 8.30
CA TYR A 144 2.30 -6.62 8.87
C TYR A 144 1.88 -7.87 9.62
N SER A 145 2.41 -9.02 9.21
CA SER A 145 2.25 -10.25 9.96
C SER A 145 3.50 -11.11 9.98
N TYR A 146 3.74 -11.80 11.09
CA TYR A 146 4.85 -12.73 11.21
C TYR A 146 4.34 -14.12 11.55
N ASN A 147 5.10 -15.11 11.12
CA ASN A 147 4.87 -16.51 11.42
C ASN A 147 5.81 -16.93 12.56
N SER A 148 5.29 -17.17 13.77
CA SER A 148 6.09 -17.62 14.92
C SER A 148 6.24 -19.14 14.98
N ASP A 149 5.32 -19.89 14.37
CA ASP A 149 5.38 -21.36 14.31
C ASP A 149 6.62 -21.89 13.57
N ARG A 150 7.16 -21.10 12.62
CA ARG A 150 8.33 -21.48 11.80
C ARG A 150 9.38 -20.37 11.62
N ALA A 151 9.12 -19.15 12.10
CA ALA A 151 9.98 -17.97 12.11
C ALA A 151 11.18 -17.99 11.14
N PHE A 152 10.93 -17.63 9.88
CA PHE A 152 12.00 -17.03 9.05
C PHE A 152 11.57 -15.80 8.25
N TYR A 153 10.28 -15.45 8.20
CA TYR A 153 9.86 -14.30 7.42
C TYR A 153 8.80 -13.42 8.07
N LEU A 154 8.87 -12.16 7.68
CA LEU A 154 7.91 -11.12 7.89
C LEU A 154 7.08 -10.93 6.60
N LYS A 155 5.77 -11.11 6.67
CA LYS A 155 4.86 -10.73 5.58
C LYS A 155 4.51 -9.25 5.71
N SER A 156 4.92 -8.47 4.72
CA SER A 156 4.65 -7.03 4.67
C SER A 156 3.83 -6.68 3.45
N GLN A 157 2.90 -5.75 3.62
CA GLN A 157 2.17 -5.14 2.53
C GLN A 157 2.30 -3.62 2.61
N TYR A 158 2.78 -3.04 1.51
CA TYR A 158 2.98 -1.61 1.31
C TYR A 158 1.98 -1.10 0.27
N TYR A 159 1.60 0.16 0.36
CA TYR A 159 0.72 0.80 -0.63
C TYR A 159 1.21 2.18 -1.05
N TYR A 160 0.66 2.65 -2.17
CA TYR A 160 0.70 4.03 -2.59
C TYR A 160 -0.63 4.42 -3.23
N ILE A 161 -1.22 5.54 -2.81
CA ILE A 161 -2.38 6.16 -3.46
C ILE A 161 -1.87 7.39 -4.20
N ASP A 162 -2.04 7.44 -5.50
CA ASP A 162 -1.64 8.61 -6.29
C ASP A 162 -2.78 9.63 -6.45
N ALA A 163 -2.45 10.77 -7.04
CA ALA A 163 -3.40 11.87 -7.20
C ALA A 163 -4.55 11.56 -8.19
N SER A 164 -4.43 10.55 -9.05
CA SER A 164 -5.54 10.09 -9.91
C SER A 164 -6.48 9.12 -9.19
N GLY A 165 -6.14 8.71 -7.96
CA GLY A 165 -6.89 7.71 -7.20
C GLY A 165 -6.56 6.29 -7.62
N ASP A 166 -5.45 6.09 -8.34
CA ASP A 166 -4.88 4.77 -8.53
C ASP A 166 -4.19 4.32 -7.25
N ILE A 167 -4.40 3.06 -6.89
CA ILE A 167 -3.90 2.46 -5.66
C ILE A 167 -2.99 1.31 -6.04
N TYR A 168 -1.72 1.42 -5.66
CA TYR A 168 -0.70 0.42 -5.88
C TYR A 168 -0.43 -0.29 -4.56
N ILE A 169 -0.31 -1.61 -4.61
CA ILE A 169 0.03 -2.45 -3.46
C ILE A 169 1.17 -3.38 -3.87
N ILE A 170 2.17 -3.50 -2.99
CA ILE A 170 3.18 -4.55 -3.04
C ILE A 170 3.07 -5.37 -1.76
N SER A 171 2.85 -6.68 -1.88
CA SER A 171 2.99 -7.62 -0.78
C SER A 171 4.21 -8.51 -1.00
N LEU A 172 4.89 -8.88 0.09
CA LEU A 172 6.13 -9.66 0.05
C LEU A 172 6.35 -10.42 1.35
N LYS A 173 7.22 -11.42 1.31
CA LYS A 173 7.79 -12.09 2.48
C LYS A 173 9.25 -11.71 2.60
N ASP A 174 9.59 -11.06 3.70
CA ASP A 174 10.93 -10.60 4.04
C ASP A 174 11.58 -11.61 5.00
N TYR A 175 12.57 -12.34 4.49
CA TYR A 175 13.42 -13.23 5.28
C TYR A 175 14.70 -12.51 5.67
N SER A 176 15.37 -13.00 6.71
CA SER A 176 16.63 -12.42 7.20
C SER A 176 17.74 -12.28 6.14
N THR A 177 17.66 -13.03 5.03
CA THR A 177 18.61 -13.00 3.93
C THR A 177 18.02 -12.59 2.58
N HIS A 178 16.71 -12.57 2.38
CA HIS A 178 16.14 -12.31 1.05
C HIS A 178 14.65 -12.01 1.10
N ILE A 179 14.10 -11.53 -0.01
CA ILE A 179 12.67 -11.30 -0.18
C ILE A 179 12.10 -12.30 -1.19
N GLU A 180 10.95 -12.88 -0.87
CA GLU A 180 10.18 -13.76 -1.75
C GLU A 180 8.72 -13.31 -1.89
N ASP A 181 7.97 -14.01 -2.75
CA ASP A 181 6.53 -13.87 -2.93
C ASP A 181 6.06 -12.43 -3.19
N ILE A 182 6.84 -11.70 -3.99
CA ILE A 182 6.55 -10.31 -4.37
C ILE A 182 5.34 -10.28 -5.31
N ASN A 183 4.21 -9.82 -4.80
CA ASN A 183 2.98 -9.64 -5.56
C ASN A 183 2.67 -8.15 -5.69
N ARG A 184 2.41 -7.71 -6.93
CA ARG A 184 1.98 -6.34 -7.22
C ARG A 184 0.50 -6.34 -7.58
N ILE A 185 -0.25 -5.43 -6.99
CA ILE A 185 -1.67 -5.25 -7.26
C ILE A 185 -1.93 -3.77 -7.54
N HIS A 186 -2.70 -3.50 -8.59
CA HIS A 186 -3.15 -2.16 -8.94
C HIS A 186 -4.66 -2.14 -8.89
N TYR A 187 -5.23 -1.23 -8.11
CA TYR A 187 -6.64 -0.93 -8.07
C TYR A 187 -6.92 0.45 -8.64
N LYS A 188 -8.09 0.60 -9.25
CA LYS A 188 -8.71 1.88 -9.55
C LYS A 188 -10.00 2.05 -8.75
N ILE A 189 -10.27 3.27 -8.31
CA ILE A 189 -11.55 3.62 -7.70
C ILE A 189 -12.60 3.83 -8.80
N ASP A 190 -13.64 3.00 -8.79
CA ASP A 190 -14.81 3.17 -9.63
C ASP A 190 -15.92 3.84 -8.82
N LYS A 191 -16.05 5.16 -8.98
CA LYS A 191 -17.07 5.96 -8.31
C LYS A 191 -18.49 5.64 -8.82
N GLU A 192 -18.65 5.16 -10.05
CA GLU A 192 -19.96 4.86 -10.64
C GLU A 192 -20.54 3.58 -10.04
N ASN A 193 -19.70 2.55 -9.92
CA ASN A 193 -20.09 1.25 -9.36
C ASN A 193 -19.79 1.10 -7.86
N LEU A 194 -19.19 2.13 -7.24
CA LEU A 194 -18.86 2.20 -5.81
C LEU A 194 -17.98 1.04 -5.34
N ASN A 195 -16.96 0.69 -6.13
CA ASN A 195 -16.04 -0.39 -5.80
C ASN A 195 -14.56 -0.07 -6.13
N PHE A 196 -13.67 -0.91 -5.62
CA PHE A 196 -12.28 -0.96 -6.07
C PHE A 196 -12.15 -2.02 -7.17
N VAL A 197 -11.73 -1.62 -8.36
CA VAL A 197 -11.52 -2.51 -9.50
C VAL A 197 -10.05 -2.88 -9.57
N LYS A 198 -9.73 -4.16 -9.41
CA LYS A 198 -8.39 -4.69 -9.64
C LYS A 198 -8.10 -4.69 -11.15
N LEU A 199 -6.96 -4.13 -11.55
CA LEU A 199 -6.48 -4.06 -12.93
C LEU A 199 -5.50 -5.20 -13.25
#